data_AF-A0A1F1WFA3-F1
#
_entry.id   AF-A0A1F1WFA3-F1
#
_cell.length_a   1.000
_cell.length_b   1.000
_cell.length_c   1.000
_cell.angle_alpha   90.00
_cell.angle_beta   90.00
_cell.angle_gamma   90.00
#
_symmetry.space_group_name_H-M   'P 1'
#
loop_
_entity.id
_entity.type
_entity.pdbx_description
1 polymer ?
#
loop_
_entity_poly.entity_id
_entity_poly.type
_entity_poly.pdbx_seq_one_letter_code
_entity_poly.pdbx_strand_id
1 'polypeptide(L)'
;MPEQHSTRHDHQERRRPPDAGSDPVDLSVVFSSAPPPEPEEPAPAAAEPTGWPWFLPQDGLHREDLERAADLDEDPSAAAGALARIPLVRGAVTLLEHVGDGLPLGPEGELAAADVRALAQALDLGDAEPTTMREIGGIVGPWNALVAGGWLTAEGTEVMPGEGMVPAADEAEDPAGFVRFARALMVLLVLESLRQDPEEGGLFGGPDTFTALLHTVAPEGLLLPGTIRVALDRGLVPQDPAGDPDVDEITRYWQAERDLSTLAAYGLLEREETPDGQDVRVRGTAEVLIEAYGALEMLEELS
;
A
#
# COMPACT_ATOMS: atom_id res chain seq x y z
N MET A 1 -41.22 3.06 37.52
CA MET A 1 -42.51 3.75 37.72
C MET A 1 -42.67 3.99 39.22
N PRO A 2 -42.81 5.24 39.69
CA PRO A 2 -43.76 6.19 39.12
C PRO A 2 -43.18 7.55 38.70
N GLU A 3 -43.90 8.10 37.75
CA GLU A 3 -43.89 9.45 37.22
C GLU A 3 -44.23 10.50 38.29
N GLN A 4 -43.73 11.72 38.13
CA GLN A 4 -44.52 12.91 38.49
C GLN A 4 -44.43 13.95 37.38
N HIS A 5 -45.64 14.32 36.96
CA HIS A 5 -46.05 15.24 35.93
C HIS A 5 -46.04 16.72 36.39
N SER A 6 -46.06 17.61 35.38
CA SER A 6 -46.85 18.85 35.33
C SER A 6 -46.39 20.04 36.21
N THR A 7 -46.51 21.32 35.85
CA THR A 7 -47.37 22.01 34.86
C THR A 7 -46.97 23.49 34.75
N ARG A 8 -47.22 24.09 33.56
CA ARG A 8 -47.81 25.44 33.25
C ARG A 8 -47.26 26.71 33.93
N HIS A 9 -46.79 27.71 33.16
CA HIS A 9 -47.48 28.74 32.34
C HIS A 9 -47.72 30.08 33.07
N ASP A 10 -47.30 31.13 32.35
CA ASP A 10 -47.82 32.49 32.26
C ASP A 10 -47.88 33.42 33.48
N HIS A 11 -47.25 34.59 33.32
CA HIS A 11 -47.94 35.89 33.33
C HIS A 11 -47.00 37.01 32.80
N GLN A 12 -47.40 37.69 31.71
CA GLN A 12 -48.00 39.04 31.69
C GLN A 12 -47.02 40.17 32.05
N GLU A 13 -46.63 41.05 31.12
CA GLU A 13 -47.36 42.23 30.57
C GLU A 13 -46.70 43.54 31.08
N ARG A 14 -46.62 44.53 30.16
CA ARG A 14 -46.66 46.00 30.42
C ARG A 14 -45.42 46.71 30.99
N ARG A 15 -44.77 47.55 30.16
CA ARG A 15 -45.01 49.02 30.05
C ARG A 15 -43.91 49.72 29.24
N ARG A 16 -44.34 50.67 28.41
CA ARG A 16 -43.53 51.66 27.67
C ARG A 16 -43.21 52.89 28.56
N PRO A 17 -42.31 53.80 28.11
CA PRO A 17 -41.31 54.54 28.91
C PRO A 17 -41.82 55.95 29.33
N PRO A 18 -41.00 56.84 29.94
CA PRO A 18 -40.06 57.67 29.16
C PRO A 18 -38.78 58.15 29.89
N ASP A 19 -37.91 58.75 29.09
CA ASP A 19 -37.21 60.02 29.34
C ASP A 19 -35.72 60.06 29.71
N ALA A 20 -35.12 61.16 29.22
CA ALA A 20 -33.88 61.80 29.62
C ALA A 20 -32.55 61.24 29.07
N GLY A 21 -32.18 61.78 27.89
CA GLY A 21 -30.98 62.59 27.66
C GLY A 21 -29.67 62.22 28.34
N SER A 22 -28.61 62.06 27.54
CA SER A 22 -27.33 62.78 27.60
C SER A 22 -26.31 62.10 26.67
N ASP A 23 -25.85 62.79 25.62
CA ASP A 23 -24.52 62.56 25.04
C ASP A 23 -23.44 62.93 26.09
N PRO A 24 -22.14 62.56 26.00
CA PRO A 24 -21.39 62.05 24.84
C PRO A 24 -20.37 60.92 25.15
N VAL A 25 -19.92 60.13 24.17
CA VAL A 25 -18.48 59.82 24.02
C VAL A 25 -18.15 59.45 22.57
N ASP A 26 -17.33 60.29 21.96
CA ASP A 26 -16.56 60.04 20.75
C ASP A 26 -15.49 58.98 21.04
N LEU A 27 -15.56 57.86 20.31
CA LEU A 27 -14.44 56.96 20.06
C LEU A 27 -14.56 56.49 18.61
N SER A 28 -13.81 57.14 17.72
CA SER A 28 -13.04 56.56 16.60
C SER A 28 -13.47 55.15 16.14
N VAL A 29 -13.72 54.92 14.86
CA VAL A 29 -12.69 54.38 13.94
C VAL A 29 -13.16 54.51 12.48
N VAL A 30 -12.37 55.27 11.72
CA VAL A 30 -11.86 55.02 10.35
C VAL A 30 -12.81 54.39 9.31
N PHE A 31 -13.17 55.21 8.30
CA PHE A 31 -13.57 54.72 6.98
C PHE A 31 -12.40 53.96 6.34
N SER A 32 -12.59 52.67 6.03
CA SER A 32 -11.74 51.94 5.09
C SER A 32 -12.60 51.39 3.96
N SER A 33 -12.45 52.00 2.79
CA SER A 33 -13.03 51.63 1.52
C SER A 33 -12.41 50.31 1.05
N ALA A 34 -13.11 49.19 1.23
CA ALA A 34 -12.77 47.96 0.52
C ALA A 34 -13.31 48.07 -0.93
N PRO A 35 -12.48 47.78 -1.95
CA PRO A 35 -12.98 47.66 -3.32
C PRO A 35 -13.99 46.49 -3.40
N PRO A 36 -14.99 46.57 -4.31
CA PRO A 36 -15.92 45.46 -4.54
C PRO A 36 -15.14 44.20 -4.92
N PRO A 37 -15.60 43.00 -4.53
CA PRO A 37 -14.94 41.75 -4.90
C PRO A 37 -14.86 41.68 -6.43
N GLU A 38 -13.66 41.41 -6.95
CA GLU A 38 -13.48 41.07 -8.35
C GLU A 38 -14.31 39.81 -8.64
N PRO A 39 -14.91 39.70 -9.84
CA PRO A 39 -15.63 38.49 -10.21
C PRO A 39 -14.66 37.31 -10.14
N GLU A 40 -14.95 36.35 -9.26
CA GLU A 40 -14.28 35.05 -9.25
C GLU A 40 -14.29 34.51 -10.68
N GLU A 41 -13.09 34.27 -11.23
CA GLU A 41 -12.97 33.41 -12.39
C GLU A 41 -13.69 32.10 -12.04
N PRO A 42 -14.60 31.60 -12.89
CA PRO A 42 -15.28 30.36 -12.60
C PRO A 42 -14.21 29.31 -12.34
N ALA A 43 -14.26 28.67 -11.16
CA ALA A 43 -13.48 27.49 -10.88
C ALA A 43 -13.59 26.56 -12.10
N PRO A 44 -12.47 25.95 -12.55
CA PRO A 44 -12.53 25.03 -13.68
C PRO A 44 -13.67 24.05 -13.40
N ALA A 45 -14.61 23.97 -14.36
CA ALA A 45 -15.72 23.05 -14.26
C ALA A 45 -15.16 21.69 -13.89
N ALA A 46 -15.69 21.07 -12.82
CA ALA A 46 -15.30 19.74 -12.39
C ALA A 46 -15.24 18.85 -13.64
N ALA A 47 -14.05 18.33 -13.93
CA ALA A 47 -13.87 17.42 -15.05
C ALA A 47 -14.89 16.28 -14.86
N GLU A 48 -15.62 15.93 -15.92
CA GLU A 48 -16.55 14.80 -15.84
C GLU A 48 -15.78 13.58 -15.34
N PRO A 49 -16.31 12.83 -14.35
CA PRO A 49 -15.62 11.67 -13.81
C PRO A 49 -15.39 10.68 -14.95
N THR A 50 -14.13 10.50 -15.32
CA THR A 50 -13.71 9.64 -16.43
C THR A 50 -13.78 8.15 -16.08
N GLY A 51 -14.12 7.82 -14.83
CA GLY A 51 -14.00 6.48 -14.24
C GLY A 51 -12.56 6.08 -13.89
N TRP A 52 -11.57 6.84 -14.39
CA TRP A 52 -10.15 6.62 -14.13
C TRP A 52 -9.78 7.00 -12.68
N PRO A 53 -8.88 6.26 -12.01
CA PRO A 53 -8.42 6.64 -10.67
C PRO A 53 -7.70 7.99 -10.72
N TRP A 54 -8.21 8.98 -9.97
CA TRP A 54 -7.68 10.36 -9.98
C TRP A 54 -6.22 10.46 -9.53
N PHE A 55 -5.75 9.47 -8.76
CA PHE A 55 -4.39 9.39 -8.22
C PHE A 55 -3.39 8.71 -9.16
N LEU A 56 -3.83 8.25 -10.34
CA LEU A 56 -2.97 7.63 -11.34
C LEU A 56 -2.76 8.52 -12.56
N PRO A 57 -1.54 8.54 -13.14
CA PRO A 57 -1.31 9.17 -14.43
C PRO A 57 -2.25 8.59 -15.50
N GLN A 58 -2.76 9.43 -16.40
CA GLN A 58 -3.57 8.97 -17.53
C GLN A 58 -2.71 8.38 -18.65
N ASP A 59 -1.42 8.74 -18.69
CA ASP A 59 -0.42 8.16 -19.57
C ASP A 59 0.27 7.02 -18.82
N GLY A 60 0.09 5.78 -19.29
CA GLY A 60 0.60 4.58 -18.64
C GLY A 60 1.03 3.53 -19.64
N LEU A 61 1.91 2.63 -19.21
CA LEU A 61 2.21 1.42 -19.96
C LEU A 61 0.96 0.54 -20.01
N HIS A 62 0.61 0.05 -21.20
CA HIS A 62 -0.40 -0.98 -21.31
C HIS A 62 0.21 -2.34 -21.02
N ARG A 63 -0.60 -3.29 -20.55
CA ARG A 63 -0.16 -4.67 -20.27
C ARG A 63 0.57 -5.30 -21.47
N GLU A 64 0.07 -5.04 -22.68
CA GLU A 64 0.63 -5.53 -23.96
C GLU A 64 2.07 -5.01 -24.24
N ASP A 65 2.48 -3.92 -23.59
CA ASP A 65 3.84 -3.38 -23.73
C ASP A 65 4.85 -4.10 -22.84
N LEU A 66 4.40 -4.79 -21.79
CA LEU A 66 5.23 -5.57 -20.87
C LEU A 66 5.68 -6.89 -21.47
N GLU A 67 4.80 -7.53 -22.24
CA GLU A 67 5.06 -8.83 -22.87
C GLU A 67 6.25 -8.78 -23.86
N ARG A 68 6.59 -7.61 -24.39
CA ARG A 68 7.78 -7.42 -25.24
C ARG A 68 9.05 -7.08 -24.48
N ALA A 69 8.95 -6.71 -23.20
CA ALA A 69 10.07 -6.20 -22.41
C ALA A 69 10.87 -7.30 -21.69
N ALA A 70 10.31 -8.50 -21.55
CA ALA A 70 10.87 -9.57 -20.74
C ALA A 70 10.84 -10.91 -21.48
N ASP A 71 11.67 -11.07 -22.50
CA ASP A 71 11.98 -12.40 -23.07
C ASP A 71 13.02 -13.09 -22.17
N LEU A 72 12.59 -13.41 -20.93
CA LEU A 72 13.45 -13.99 -19.88
C LEU A 72 13.97 -15.39 -20.25
N ASP A 73 13.37 -16.01 -21.26
CA ASP A 73 13.73 -17.34 -21.75
C ASP A 73 14.90 -17.31 -22.74
N GLU A 74 15.26 -16.14 -23.30
CA GLU A 74 16.39 -16.03 -24.24
C GLU A 74 17.77 -16.05 -23.53
N ASP A 75 17.86 -15.49 -22.31
CA ASP A 75 19.08 -15.47 -21.48
C ASP A 75 18.76 -15.73 -19.99
N PRO A 76 18.74 -17.00 -19.58
CA PRO A 76 18.46 -17.38 -18.20
C PRO A 76 19.43 -16.79 -17.17
N SER A 77 20.68 -16.51 -17.54
CA SER A 77 21.67 -15.93 -16.61
C SER A 77 21.39 -14.45 -16.36
N ALA A 78 21.05 -13.69 -17.40
CA ALA A 78 20.63 -12.29 -17.24
C ALA A 78 19.33 -12.19 -16.43
N ALA A 79 18.36 -13.08 -16.72
CA ALA A 79 17.10 -13.16 -15.99
C ALA A 79 17.31 -13.52 -14.51
N ALA A 80 18.13 -14.52 -14.21
CA ALA A 80 18.46 -14.92 -12.84
C ALA A 80 19.06 -13.74 -12.06
N GLY A 81 20.05 -13.06 -12.65
CA GLY A 81 20.66 -11.88 -12.01
C GLY A 81 19.69 -10.71 -11.83
N ALA A 82 18.68 -10.55 -12.69
CA ALA A 82 17.62 -9.56 -12.49
C ALA A 82 16.71 -9.92 -11.32
N LEU A 83 16.23 -11.17 -11.28
CA LEU A 83 15.36 -11.68 -10.22
C LEU A 83 16.06 -11.71 -8.86
N ALA A 84 17.35 -12.04 -8.80
CA ALA A 84 18.14 -12.04 -7.55
C ALA A 84 18.27 -10.65 -6.90
N ARG A 85 18.06 -9.57 -7.66
CA ARG A 85 18.04 -8.21 -7.12
C ARG A 85 16.75 -7.87 -6.40
N ILE A 86 15.65 -8.59 -6.68
CA ILE A 86 14.35 -8.37 -6.05
C ILE A 86 14.45 -8.76 -4.55
N PRO A 87 14.13 -7.85 -3.62
CA PRO A 87 14.27 -8.10 -2.18
C PRO A 87 13.53 -9.35 -1.69
N LEU A 88 12.33 -9.64 -2.21
CA LEU A 88 11.60 -10.89 -1.91
C LEU A 88 12.44 -12.14 -2.21
N VAL A 89 13.01 -12.22 -3.42
CA VAL A 89 13.76 -13.40 -3.89
C VAL A 89 15.02 -13.58 -3.05
N ARG A 90 15.76 -12.50 -2.81
CA ARG A 90 16.92 -12.52 -1.90
C ARG A 90 16.52 -12.96 -0.50
N GLY A 91 15.43 -12.41 0.03
CA GLY A 91 14.82 -12.77 1.31
C GLY A 91 14.57 -14.27 1.43
N ALA A 92 13.95 -14.86 0.41
CA ALA A 92 13.65 -16.29 0.38
C ALA A 92 14.91 -17.17 0.34
N VAL A 93 15.90 -16.82 -0.49
CA VAL A 93 17.16 -17.57 -0.55
C VAL A 93 17.89 -17.51 0.79
N THR A 94 18.02 -16.32 1.38
CA THR A 94 18.66 -16.15 2.70
C THR A 94 17.91 -16.90 3.80
N LEU A 95 16.58 -16.95 3.75
CA LEU A 95 15.78 -17.74 4.70
C LEU A 95 16.03 -19.25 4.54
N LEU A 96 16.07 -19.76 3.32
CA LEU A 96 16.37 -21.18 3.06
C LEU A 96 17.77 -21.55 3.56
N GLU A 97 18.76 -20.70 3.31
CA GLU A 97 20.13 -20.87 3.83
C GLU A 97 20.17 -20.82 5.36
N HIS A 98 19.41 -19.91 5.97
CA HIS A 98 19.36 -19.74 7.41
C HIS A 98 18.70 -20.93 8.10
N VAL A 99 17.60 -21.44 7.54
CA VAL A 99 16.94 -22.66 8.02
C VAL A 99 17.86 -23.86 7.90
N GLY A 100 18.63 -23.96 6.80
CA GLY A 100 19.59 -25.03 6.59
C GLY A 100 18.93 -26.41 6.67
N ASP A 101 19.46 -27.29 7.53
CA ASP A 101 18.90 -28.62 7.75
C ASP A 101 17.66 -28.63 8.66
N GLY A 102 17.31 -27.50 9.28
CA GLY A 102 16.18 -27.40 10.21
C GLY A 102 16.45 -26.40 11.36
N LEU A 103 15.39 -25.71 11.81
CA LEU A 103 15.45 -24.78 12.93
C LEU A 103 14.29 -24.97 13.92
N PRO A 104 14.54 -24.87 15.23
CA PRO A 104 13.47 -24.89 16.21
C PRO A 104 12.60 -23.64 16.12
N LEU A 105 11.30 -23.82 16.23
CA LEU A 105 10.30 -22.77 16.34
C LEU A 105 9.88 -22.58 17.80
N GLY A 106 9.52 -21.34 18.13
CA GLY A 106 8.86 -21.00 19.38
C GLY A 106 7.43 -21.57 19.45
N PRO A 107 6.76 -21.44 20.62
CA PRO A 107 5.41 -21.99 20.84
C PRO A 107 4.34 -21.48 19.87
N GLU A 108 4.52 -20.26 19.35
CA GLU A 108 3.61 -19.62 18.39
C GLU A 108 3.96 -19.94 16.93
N GLY A 109 4.88 -20.88 16.69
CA GLY A 109 5.35 -21.25 15.35
C GLY A 109 6.30 -20.23 14.71
N GLU A 110 6.91 -19.35 15.51
CA GLU A 110 7.78 -18.28 15.04
C GLU A 110 9.26 -18.59 15.28
N LEU A 111 10.13 -17.99 14.47
CA LEU A 111 11.57 -17.98 14.72
C LEU A 111 11.90 -17.29 16.04
N ALA A 112 12.96 -17.74 16.73
CA ALA A 112 13.38 -17.08 17.96
C ALA A 112 13.89 -15.67 17.66
N ALA A 113 13.74 -14.73 18.59
CA ALA A 113 14.17 -13.33 18.40
C ALA A 113 15.66 -13.17 18.04
N ALA A 114 16.51 -14.15 18.39
CA ALA A 114 17.91 -14.16 17.95
C ALA A 114 18.05 -14.43 16.45
N ASP A 115 17.29 -15.37 15.93
CA ASP A 115 17.26 -15.75 14.51
C ASP A 115 16.63 -14.64 13.68
N VAL A 116 15.55 -14.02 14.17
CA VAL A 116 14.92 -12.84 13.54
C VAL A 116 15.91 -11.70 13.41
N ARG A 117 16.70 -11.41 14.46
CA ARG A 117 17.74 -10.36 14.39
C ARG A 117 18.88 -10.73 13.43
N ALA A 118 19.29 -12.00 13.39
CA ALA A 118 20.30 -12.47 12.46
C ALA A 118 19.84 -12.32 10.99
N LEU A 119 18.58 -12.67 10.70
CA LEU A 119 17.96 -12.49 9.39
C LEU A 119 17.80 -11.02 9.03
N ALA A 120 17.32 -10.18 9.93
CA ALA A 120 17.20 -8.74 9.69
C ALA A 120 18.56 -8.11 9.34
N GLN A 121 19.63 -8.53 10.01
CA GLN A 121 20.99 -8.10 9.69
C GLN A 121 21.47 -8.64 8.33
N ALA A 122 21.21 -9.90 8.02
CA ALA A 122 21.61 -10.51 6.74
C ALA A 122 20.90 -9.87 5.54
N LEU A 123 19.67 -9.40 5.75
CA LEU A 123 18.83 -8.77 4.74
C LEU A 123 18.92 -7.24 4.71
N ASP A 124 19.75 -6.63 5.57
CA ASP A 124 19.92 -5.18 5.69
C ASP A 124 18.60 -4.43 5.92
N LEU A 125 17.71 -4.99 6.76
CA LEU A 125 16.35 -4.47 7.01
C LEU A 125 16.32 -3.32 8.04
N GLY A 126 17.45 -2.61 8.19
CA GLY A 126 17.62 -1.47 9.08
C GLY A 126 17.99 -1.83 10.53
N ASP A 127 18.17 -0.78 11.33
CA ASP A 127 18.66 -0.85 12.73
C ASP A 127 17.55 -1.13 13.76
N ALA A 128 16.31 -1.35 13.33
CA ALA A 128 15.23 -1.68 14.26
C ALA A 128 15.52 -3.04 14.93
N GLU A 129 15.23 -3.15 16.23
CA GLU A 129 15.29 -4.42 16.96
C GLU A 129 13.89 -5.07 17.00
N PRO A 130 13.53 -5.87 15.98
CA PRO A 130 12.23 -6.55 15.92
C PRO A 130 12.10 -7.53 17.09
N THR A 131 10.91 -7.58 17.68
CA THR A 131 10.60 -8.55 18.75
C THR A 131 10.05 -9.86 18.20
N THR A 132 9.43 -9.81 17.02
CA THR A 132 8.87 -10.97 16.30
C THR A 132 9.15 -10.83 14.81
N MET A 133 9.24 -11.97 14.10
CA MET A 133 9.33 -11.97 12.64
C MET A 133 8.13 -11.26 11.98
N ARG A 134 6.95 -11.25 12.63
CA ARG A 134 5.72 -10.63 12.10
C ARG A 134 5.83 -9.12 11.89
N GLU A 135 6.75 -8.46 12.58
CA GLU A 135 6.99 -7.02 12.46
C GLU A 135 7.78 -6.64 11.20
N ILE A 136 8.32 -7.63 10.47
CA ILE A 136 9.21 -7.38 9.33
C ILE A 136 8.64 -8.02 8.07
N GLY A 137 8.00 -7.20 7.23
CA GLY A 137 7.46 -7.65 5.94
C GLY A 137 8.49 -8.38 5.08
N GLY A 138 9.74 -7.90 5.07
CA GLY A 138 10.86 -8.50 4.34
C GLY A 138 11.29 -9.88 4.84
N ILE A 139 10.73 -10.36 5.97
CA ILE A 139 10.84 -11.74 6.44
C ILE A 139 9.50 -12.47 6.25
N VAL A 140 8.38 -11.87 6.66
CA VAL A 140 7.05 -12.50 6.62
C VAL A 140 6.62 -12.88 5.21
N GLY A 141 6.77 -11.97 4.25
CA GLY A 141 6.39 -12.22 2.85
C GLY A 141 7.12 -13.43 2.28
N PRO A 142 8.46 -13.42 2.23
CA PRO A 142 9.23 -14.57 1.78
C PRO A 142 8.94 -15.86 2.58
N TRP A 143 8.82 -15.78 3.91
CA TRP A 143 8.50 -16.95 4.75
C TRP A 143 7.16 -17.59 4.36
N ASN A 144 6.11 -16.78 4.24
CA ASN A 144 4.77 -17.27 3.90
C ASN A 144 4.76 -17.89 2.50
N ALA A 145 5.42 -17.27 1.52
CA ALA A 145 5.53 -17.81 0.17
C ALA A 145 6.32 -19.14 0.14
N LEU A 146 7.39 -19.24 0.93
CA LEU A 146 8.18 -20.46 1.08
C LEU A 146 7.37 -21.61 1.69
N VAL A 147 6.57 -21.32 2.73
CA VAL A 147 5.68 -22.31 3.35
C VAL A 147 4.57 -22.72 2.38
N ALA A 148 3.91 -21.76 1.72
CA ALA A 148 2.82 -22.03 0.78
C ALA A 148 3.28 -22.89 -0.42
N GLY A 149 4.49 -22.64 -0.92
CA GLY A 149 5.07 -23.45 -2.01
C GLY A 149 5.73 -24.75 -1.55
N GLY A 150 5.74 -25.05 -0.25
CA GLY A 150 6.30 -26.29 0.31
C GLY A 150 7.83 -26.36 0.30
N TRP A 151 8.51 -25.21 0.18
CA TRP A 151 9.97 -25.12 0.36
C TRP A 151 10.37 -25.07 1.83
N LEU A 152 9.44 -24.65 2.70
CA LEU A 152 9.55 -24.79 4.14
C LEU A 152 8.34 -25.57 4.66
N THR A 153 8.61 -26.51 5.56
CA THR A 153 7.59 -27.28 6.26
C THR A 153 7.71 -26.98 7.75
N ALA A 154 6.73 -26.29 8.31
CA ALA A 154 6.63 -26.05 9.76
C ALA A 154 5.77 -27.14 10.40
N GLU A 155 6.40 -28.09 11.09
CA GLU A 155 5.73 -29.19 11.79
C GLU A 155 6.09 -29.16 13.29
N GLY A 156 5.07 -29.02 14.14
CA GLY A 156 5.25 -28.98 15.58
C GLY A 156 6.07 -27.75 16.02
N THR A 157 7.29 -27.98 16.49
CA THR A 157 8.19 -26.93 17.01
C THR A 157 9.46 -26.82 16.17
N GLU A 158 9.41 -27.19 14.90
CA GLU A 158 10.55 -27.16 14.00
C GLU A 158 10.09 -26.74 12.60
N VAL A 159 10.94 -25.97 11.91
CA VAL A 159 10.83 -25.70 10.49
C VAL A 159 11.93 -26.46 9.77
N MET A 160 11.57 -27.15 8.68
CA MET A 160 12.47 -27.96 7.88
C MET A 160 12.42 -27.51 6.41
N PRO A 161 13.51 -27.65 5.65
CA PRO A 161 13.45 -27.50 4.20
C PRO A 161 12.56 -28.58 3.57
N GLY A 162 11.81 -28.20 2.55
CA GLY A 162 11.02 -29.08 1.70
C GLY A 162 11.51 -29.05 0.25
N GLU A 163 10.99 -29.97 -0.57
CA GLU A 163 11.34 -30.03 -2.00
C GLU A 163 10.76 -28.84 -2.78
N GLY A 164 9.68 -28.24 -2.29
CA GLY A 164 8.93 -27.20 -2.98
C GLY A 164 8.15 -27.70 -4.20
N MET A 165 7.30 -26.84 -4.76
CA MET A 165 6.61 -27.13 -6.02
C MET A 165 7.56 -27.16 -7.24
N VAL A 166 8.68 -26.46 -7.13
CA VAL A 166 9.85 -26.55 -8.01
C VAL A 166 11.10 -26.50 -7.13
N PRO A 167 12.20 -27.18 -7.49
CA PRO A 167 13.42 -27.13 -6.69
C PRO A 167 13.93 -25.69 -6.53
N ALA A 168 14.28 -25.30 -5.31
CA ALA A 168 15.13 -24.13 -5.11
C ALA A 168 16.50 -24.42 -5.72
N ALA A 169 17.05 -23.46 -6.46
CA ALA A 169 18.29 -23.60 -7.20
C ALA A 169 19.19 -22.40 -6.94
N ASP A 170 20.50 -22.58 -7.09
CA ASP A 170 21.48 -21.51 -6.98
C ASP A 170 21.57 -20.70 -8.28
N GLU A 171 21.67 -19.37 -8.16
CA GLU A 171 21.73 -18.44 -9.28
C GLU A 171 22.88 -18.73 -10.25
N ALA A 172 24.05 -19.10 -9.72
CA ALA A 172 25.26 -19.32 -10.51
C ALA A 172 25.38 -20.75 -11.05
N GLU A 173 24.91 -21.75 -10.30
CA GLU A 173 25.00 -23.15 -10.69
C GLU A 173 23.88 -23.60 -11.65
N ASP A 174 22.64 -23.16 -11.42
CA ASP A 174 21.48 -23.44 -12.29
C ASP A 174 20.59 -22.20 -12.46
N PRO A 175 21.00 -21.23 -13.32
CA PRO A 175 20.24 -20.00 -13.54
C PRO A 175 18.79 -20.25 -14.00
N ALA A 176 18.56 -21.27 -14.82
CA ALA A 176 17.22 -21.59 -15.31
C ALA A 176 16.33 -22.22 -14.22
N GLY A 177 16.91 -23.02 -13.33
CA GLY A 177 16.26 -23.44 -12.08
C GLY A 177 15.91 -22.26 -11.19
N PHE A 178 16.86 -21.35 -10.98
CA PHE A 178 16.68 -20.17 -10.14
C PHE A 178 15.54 -19.27 -10.66
N VAL A 179 15.50 -19.01 -11.97
CA VAL A 179 14.41 -18.25 -12.61
C VAL A 179 13.05 -18.90 -12.32
N ARG A 180 12.92 -20.23 -12.49
CA ARG A 180 11.66 -20.94 -12.21
C ARG A 180 11.26 -20.84 -10.74
N PHE A 181 12.21 -20.99 -9.82
CA PHE A 181 11.98 -20.81 -8.38
C PHE A 181 11.51 -19.40 -8.05
N ALA A 182 12.23 -18.37 -8.49
CA ALA A 182 11.92 -16.97 -8.20
C ALA A 182 10.55 -16.54 -8.76
N ARG A 183 10.20 -16.98 -9.97
CA ARG A 183 8.88 -16.72 -10.57
C ARG A 183 7.76 -17.39 -9.77
N ALA A 184 7.92 -18.67 -9.44
CA ALA A 184 6.95 -19.40 -8.61
C ALA A 184 6.75 -18.75 -7.24
N LEU A 185 7.83 -18.28 -6.61
CA LEU A 185 7.79 -17.56 -5.34
C LEU A 185 6.98 -16.27 -5.43
N MET A 186 7.20 -15.43 -6.46
CA MET A 186 6.46 -14.18 -6.66
C MET A 186 4.97 -14.44 -6.90
N VAL A 187 4.64 -15.39 -7.79
CA VAL A 187 3.25 -15.77 -8.07
C VAL A 187 2.54 -16.26 -6.81
N LEU A 188 3.17 -17.14 -6.05
CA LEU A 188 2.58 -17.66 -4.81
C LEU A 188 2.38 -16.56 -3.77
N LEU A 189 3.34 -15.67 -3.58
CA LEU A 189 3.17 -14.55 -2.66
C LEU A 189 1.95 -13.71 -3.04
N VAL A 190 1.83 -13.33 -4.31
CA VAL A 190 0.70 -12.50 -4.78
C VAL A 190 -0.62 -13.27 -4.64
N LEU A 191 -0.68 -14.54 -5.05
CA LEU A 191 -1.88 -15.38 -4.90
C LEU A 191 -2.32 -15.51 -3.45
N GLU A 192 -1.41 -15.81 -2.53
CA GLU A 192 -1.74 -15.95 -1.12
C GLU A 192 -2.15 -14.61 -0.52
N SER A 193 -1.50 -13.52 -0.90
CA SER A 193 -1.89 -12.19 -0.45
C SER A 193 -3.28 -11.80 -0.95
N LEU A 194 -3.68 -12.17 -2.18
CA LEU A 194 -5.03 -11.93 -2.70
C LEU A 194 -6.12 -12.80 -2.04
N ARG A 195 -5.75 -13.97 -1.51
CA ARG A 195 -6.68 -14.87 -0.80
C ARG A 195 -6.84 -14.52 0.67
N GLN A 196 -5.84 -13.89 1.25
CA GLN A 196 -5.82 -13.50 2.65
C GLN A 196 -6.65 -12.24 2.89
N ASP A 197 -7.24 -12.14 4.08
CA ASP A 197 -8.00 -10.95 4.46
C ASP A 197 -7.07 -9.72 4.55
N PRO A 198 -7.48 -8.53 4.04
CA PRO A 198 -6.67 -7.32 4.13
C PRO A 198 -6.31 -6.88 5.56
N GLU A 199 -7.11 -7.23 6.57
CA GLU A 199 -6.82 -6.98 7.99
C GLU A 199 -5.69 -7.87 8.51
N GLU A 200 -5.50 -9.05 7.90
CA GLU A 200 -4.45 -10.00 8.27
C GLU A 200 -3.15 -9.81 7.48
N GLY A 201 -3.11 -8.85 6.53
CA GLY A 201 -1.96 -8.59 5.67
C GLY A 201 -2.15 -8.98 4.20
N GLY A 202 -3.36 -9.40 3.82
CA GLY A 202 -3.73 -9.60 2.42
C GLY A 202 -3.88 -8.30 1.63
N LEU A 203 -4.18 -8.46 0.34
CA LEU A 203 -4.47 -7.39 -0.60
C LEU A 203 -5.98 -7.23 -0.76
N PHE A 204 -6.43 -6.01 -1.03
CA PHE A 204 -7.79 -5.79 -1.55
C PHE A 204 -7.91 -6.32 -2.98
N GLY A 205 -6.84 -6.21 -3.79
CA GLY A 205 -6.76 -6.85 -5.10
C GLY A 205 -7.66 -6.23 -6.16
N GLY A 206 -7.99 -4.94 -6.04
CA GLY A 206 -8.88 -4.24 -6.95
C GLY A 206 -8.24 -3.84 -8.29
N PRO A 207 -9.05 -3.46 -9.30
CA PRO A 207 -8.55 -3.02 -10.61
C PRO A 207 -7.62 -1.81 -10.51
N ASP A 208 -7.84 -0.93 -9.52
CA ASP A 208 -7.00 0.24 -9.28
C ASP A 208 -5.60 -0.15 -8.80
N THR A 209 -5.47 -1.21 -7.99
CA THR A 209 -4.17 -1.75 -7.53
C THR A 209 -3.33 -2.22 -8.72
N PHE A 210 -3.92 -3.05 -9.59
CA PHE A 210 -3.20 -3.57 -10.77
C PHE A 210 -2.92 -2.47 -11.81
N THR A 211 -3.84 -1.51 -11.97
CA THR A 211 -3.57 -0.33 -12.80
C THR A 211 -2.40 0.48 -12.23
N ALA A 212 -2.36 0.69 -10.91
CA ALA A 212 -1.25 1.38 -10.26
C ALA A 212 0.09 0.65 -10.45
N LEU A 213 0.09 -0.68 -10.35
CA LEU A 213 1.28 -1.51 -10.60
C LEU A 213 1.90 -1.26 -11.98
N LEU A 214 1.11 -1.05 -13.03
CA LEU A 214 1.61 -0.71 -14.38
C LEU A 214 2.44 0.58 -14.40
N HIS A 215 2.15 1.53 -13.51
CA HIS A 215 2.88 2.79 -13.44
C HIS A 215 4.16 2.70 -12.60
N THR A 216 4.34 1.64 -11.81
CA THR A 216 5.54 1.48 -10.96
C THR A 216 6.81 1.18 -11.74
N VAL A 217 6.68 0.66 -12.97
CA VAL A 217 7.82 0.32 -13.85
C VAL A 217 8.25 1.47 -14.75
N ALA A 218 7.57 2.62 -14.68
CA ALA A 218 8.02 3.83 -15.37
C ALA A 218 9.40 4.26 -14.82
N PRO A 219 10.26 4.95 -15.61
CA PRO A 219 11.61 5.31 -15.16
C PRO A 219 11.65 6.09 -13.83
N GLU A 220 10.65 6.93 -13.57
CA GLU A 220 10.52 7.72 -12.35
C GLU A 220 9.70 7.04 -11.24
N GLY A 221 9.19 5.82 -11.49
CA GLY A 221 8.21 5.14 -10.66
C GLY A 221 6.84 5.80 -10.64
N LEU A 222 5.93 5.23 -9.87
CA LEU A 222 4.64 5.83 -9.54
C LEU A 222 4.82 6.76 -8.34
N LEU A 223 4.43 8.03 -8.50
CA LEU A 223 4.41 8.99 -7.41
C LEU A 223 2.97 9.15 -6.90
N LEU A 224 2.76 8.90 -5.61
CA LEU A 224 1.49 9.07 -4.93
C LEU A 224 1.63 10.11 -3.82
N PRO A 225 0.55 10.82 -3.44
CA PRO A 225 0.49 11.47 -2.14
C PRO A 225 0.92 10.48 -1.05
N GLY A 226 1.62 10.93 -0.01
CA GLY A 226 2.06 10.05 1.07
C GLY A 226 0.92 9.67 2.01
N THR A 227 -0.13 10.49 2.05
CA THR A 227 -1.37 10.22 2.78
C THR A 227 -2.55 10.87 2.08
N ILE A 228 -3.77 10.40 2.37
CA ILE A 228 -4.98 11.06 1.87
C ILE A 228 -5.10 12.51 2.38
N ARG A 229 -4.54 12.82 3.56
CA ARG A 229 -4.51 14.19 4.08
C ARG A 229 -3.74 15.11 3.14
N VAL A 230 -2.58 14.68 2.66
CA VAL A 230 -1.79 15.46 1.70
C VAL A 230 -2.59 15.69 0.41
N ALA A 231 -3.30 14.67 -0.09
CA ALA A 231 -4.14 14.82 -1.27
C ALA A 231 -5.30 15.82 -1.07
N LEU A 232 -5.96 15.77 0.09
CA LEU A 232 -7.03 16.70 0.48
C LEU A 232 -6.52 18.14 0.60
N ASP A 233 -5.39 18.34 1.27
CA ASP A 233 -4.80 19.67 1.48
C ASP A 233 -4.35 20.31 0.15
N ARG A 234 -4.01 19.48 -0.86
CA ARG A 234 -3.67 19.89 -2.23
C ARG A 234 -4.89 20.02 -3.16
N GLY A 235 -6.10 19.68 -2.68
CA GLY A 235 -7.33 19.74 -3.49
C GLY A 235 -7.36 18.76 -4.67
N LEU A 236 -6.67 17.62 -4.54
CA LEU A 236 -6.59 16.60 -5.60
C LEU A 236 -7.77 15.63 -5.61
N VAL A 237 -8.41 15.44 -4.45
CA VAL A 237 -9.50 14.48 -4.29
C VAL A 237 -10.76 15.02 -4.98
N PRO A 238 -11.40 14.24 -5.86
CA PRO A 238 -12.68 14.61 -6.46
C PRO A 238 -13.74 14.93 -5.41
N GLN A 239 -14.66 15.82 -5.76
CA GLN A 239 -15.80 16.19 -4.91
C GLN A 239 -17.07 15.47 -5.36
N ASP A 240 -17.90 15.13 -4.39
CA ASP A 240 -19.24 14.61 -4.60
C ASP A 240 -20.20 15.73 -5.08
N PRO A 241 -21.47 15.41 -5.45
CA PRO A 241 -22.43 16.42 -5.87
C PRO A 241 -22.82 17.45 -4.80
N ALA A 242 -22.53 17.20 -3.52
CA ALA A 242 -22.74 18.15 -2.43
C ALA A 242 -21.55 19.11 -2.25
N GLY A 243 -20.42 18.85 -2.92
CA GLY A 243 -19.18 19.62 -2.84
C GLY A 243 -18.24 19.12 -1.73
N ASP A 244 -18.56 18.00 -1.08
CA ASP A 244 -17.71 17.36 -0.09
C ASP A 244 -16.72 16.40 -0.80
N PRO A 245 -15.54 16.10 -0.22
CA PRO A 245 -14.63 15.10 -0.80
C PRO A 245 -15.32 13.74 -0.96
N ASP A 246 -15.21 13.14 -2.15
CA ASP A 246 -15.86 11.89 -2.48
C ASP A 246 -15.23 10.73 -1.68
N VAL A 247 -16.04 10.11 -0.82
CA VAL A 247 -15.62 9.02 0.08
C VAL A 247 -15.27 7.75 -0.70
N ASP A 248 -15.91 7.51 -1.84
CA ASP A 248 -15.61 6.35 -2.67
C ASP A 248 -14.23 6.52 -3.33
N GLU A 249 -13.92 7.73 -3.82
CA GLU A 249 -12.61 8.06 -4.39
C GLU A 249 -11.48 8.08 -3.36
N ILE A 250 -11.78 8.46 -2.10
CA ILE A 250 -10.86 8.31 -0.97
C ILE A 250 -10.59 6.83 -0.70
N THR A 251 -11.63 6.00 -0.73
CA THR A 251 -11.52 4.56 -0.45
C THR A 251 -10.71 3.85 -1.52
N ARG A 252 -10.94 4.17 -2.80
CA ARG A 252 -10.15 3.65 -3.94
C ARG A 252 -8.66 3.93 -3.78
N TYR A 253 -8.32 5.18 -3.45
CA TYR A 253 -6.93 5.56 -3.18
C TYR A 253 -6.33 4.79 -2.01
N TRP A 254 -7.06 4.71 -0.89
CA TRP A 254 -6.56 4.03 0.31
C TRP A 254 -6.30 2.54 0.09
N GLN A 255 -7.18 1.87 -0.66
CA GLN A 255 -7.00 0.46 -1.01
C GLN A 255 -5.77 0.26 -1.89
N ALA A 256 -5.62 1.04 -2.96
CA ALA A 256 -4.47 0.93 -3.85
C ALA A 256 -3.15 1.27 -3.14
N GLU A 257 -3.10 2.34 -2.35
CA GLU A 257 -1.90 2.71 -1.57
C GLU A 257 -1.53 1.62 -0.56
N ARG A 258 -2.53 1.07 0.15
CA ARG A 258 -2.30 -0.02 1.10
C ARG A 258 -1.77 -1.28 0.42
N ASP A 259 -2.35 -1.68 -0.70
CA ASP A 259 -1.87 -2.84 -1.47
C ASP A 259 -0.42 -2.64 -1.94
N LEU A 260 -0.09 -1.48 -2.51
CA LEU A 260 1.28 -1.16 -2.93
C LEU A 260 2.26 -1.14 -1.74
N SER A 261 1.84 -0.58 -0.61
CA SER A 261 2.64 -0.57 0.63
C SER A 261 2.86 -1.99 1.17
N THR A 262 1.87 -2.88 1.10
CA THR A 262 2.02 -4.30 1.47
C THR A 262 2.99 -5.02 0.53
N LEU A 263 2.85 -4.86 -0.79
CA LEU A 263 3.75 -5.45 -1.77
C LEU A 263 5.19 -4.94 -1.61
N ALA A 264 5.36 -3.65 -1.28
CA ALA A 264 6.66 -3.08 -0.94
C ALA A 264 7.24 -3.67 0.35
N ALA A 265 6.41 -3.82 1.39
CA ALA A 265 6.83 -4.43 2.65
C ALA A 265 7.30 -5.87 2.46
N TYR A 266 6.67 -6.63 1.55
CA TYR A 266 7.12 -7.98 1.18
C TYR A 266 8.30 -8.03 0.21
N GLY A 267 8.78 -6.87 -0.25
CA GLY A 267 9.97 -6.79 -1.09
C GLY A 267 9.72 -7.05 -2.58
N LEU A 268 8.46 -6.96 -3.04
CA LEU A 268 8.13 -6.96 -4.47
C LEU A 268 8.30 -5.58 -5.11
N LEU A 269 8.10 -4.52 -4.32
CA LEU A 269 8.24 -3.14 -4.77
C LEU A 269 9.25 -2.40 -3.88
N GLU A 270 9.87 -1.37 -4.44
CA GLU A 270 10.61 -0.38 -3.67
C GLU A 270 9.69 0.78 -3.32
N ARG A 271 9.74 1.23 -2.06
CA ARG A 271 8.97 2.38 -1.57
C ARG A 271 9.94 3.40 -0.97
N GLU A 272 9.90 4.63 -1.48
CA GLU A 272 10.74 5.73 -1.04
C GLU A 272 9.88 6.94 -0.69
N GLU A 273 10.02 7.47 0.52
CA GLU A 273 9.40 8.74 0.89
C GLU A 273 10.21 9.89 0.29
N THR A 274 9.51 10.85 -0.31
CA THR A 274 10.15 12.06 -0.82
C THR A 274 10.74 12.89 0.32
N PRO A 275 11.76 13.74 0.07
CA PRO A 275 12.46 14.48 1.13
C PRO A 275 11.58 15.42 1.96
N ASP A 276 10.44 15.86 1.43
CA ASP A 276 9.47 16.70 2.14
C ASP A 276 8.40 15.88 2.89
N GLY A 277 8.45 14.54 2.78
CA GLY A 277 7.51 13.59 3.37
C GLY A 277 6.09 13.72 2.83
N GLN A 278 5.89 14.43 1.72
CA GLN A 278 4.55 14.68 1.19
C GLN A 278 4.10 13.62 0.21
N ASP A 279 5.04 13.04 -0.54
CA ASP A 279 4.78 12.03 -1.56
C ASP A 279 5.57 10.75 -1.29
N VAL A 280 5.04 9.64 -1.77
CA VAL A 280 5.69 8.33 -1.77
C VAL A 280 5.91 7.92 -3.21
N ARG A 281 7.14 7.53 -3.52
CA ARG A 281 7.48 6.94 -4.79
C ARG A 281 7.53 5.42 -4.65
N VAL A 282 6.82 4.74 -5.53
CA VAL A 282 6.79 3.28 -5.63
C VAL A 282 7.40 2.85 -6.95
N ARG A 283 8.40 1.97 -6.90
CA ARG A 283 9.07 1.42 -8.08
C ARG A 283 8.93 -0.11 -8.09
N GLY A 284 8.67 -0.65 -9.27
CA GLY A 284 8.61 -2.09 -9.52
C GLY A 284 9.54 -2.47 -10.66
N THR A 285 9.58 -3.76 -10.97
CA THR A 285 10.25 -4.26 -12.18
C THR A 285 9.25 -4.95 -13.10
N ALA A 286 9.63 -5.12 -14.37
CA ALA A 286 8.79 -5.80 -15.34
C ALA A 286 8.49 -7.26 -14.91
N GLU A 287 9.47 -7.94 -14.29
CA GLU A 287 9.34 -9.31 -13.79
C GLU A 287 8.26 -9.41 -12.72
N VAL A 288 8.26 -8.51 -11.73
CA VAL A 288 7.24 -8.47 -10.67
C VAL A 288 5.85 -8.26 -11.26
N LEU A 289 5.75 -7.35 -12.22
CA LEU A 289 4.48 -7.01 -12.85
C LEU A 289 3.90 -8.18 -13.65
N ILE A 290 4.73 -8.86 -14.43
CA ILE A 290 4.33 -10.06 -15.21
C ILE A 290 3.79 -11.14 -14.27
N GLU A 291 4.50 -11.45 -13.18
CA GLU A 291 4.06 -12.49 -12.26
C GLU A 291 2.84 -12.08 -11.43
N ALA A 292 2.69 -10.79 -11.09
CA ALA A 292 1.50 -10.30 -10.40
C ALA A 292 0.24 -10.44 -11.28
N TYR A 293 0.34 -10.11 -12.58
CA TYR A 293 -0.76 -10.34 -13.52
C TYR A 293 -1.04 -11.82 -13.75
N GLY A 294 0.01 -12.66 -13.84
CA GLY A 294 -0.15 -14.12 -13.92
C GLY A 294 -0.89 -14.68 -12.71
N ALA A 295 -0.57 -14.20 -11.51
CA ALA A 295 -1.29 -14.56 -10.28
C ALA A 295 -2.77 -14.13 -10.32
N LEU A 296 -3.07 -12.92 -10.80
CA LEU A 296 -4.46 -12.45 -10.93
C LEU A 296 -5.27 -13.35 -11.88
N GLU A 297 -4.72 -13.69 -13.04
CA GLU A 297 -5.38 -14.59 -14.00
C GLU A 297 -5.63 -15.98 -13.42
N MET A 298 -4.63 -16.54 -12.73
CA MET A 298 -4.78 -17.83 -12.05
C MET A 298 -5.88 -17.79 -10.98
N LEU A 299 -6.05 -16.66 -10.28
CA LEU A 299 -7.10 -16.51 -9.27
C LEU A 299 -8.49 -16.50 -9.93
N GLU A 300 -8.66 -15.76 -11.03
CA GLU A 300 -9.91 -15.69 -11.79
C GLU A 300 -10.32 -17.05 -12.37
N GLU A 301 -9.37 -17.89 -12.79
CA GLU A 301 -9.63 -19.24 -13.28
C GLU A 301 -10.09 -20.22 -12.18
N LEU A 302 -9.79 -19.93 -10.91
CA LEU A 302 -10.10 -20.79 -9.76
C LEU A 302 -11.42 -20.43 -9.06
N SER A 303 -12.02 -19.27 -9.37
CA SER A 303 -13.29 -18.78 -8.81
C SER A 303 -14.53 -19.21 -9.60
#